data_AF-A0A199VBJ4-F1
#
_entry.id   AF-A0A199VBJ4-F1
#
_cell.length_a   1.000
_cell.length_b   1.000
_cell.length_c   1.000
_cell.angle_alpha   90.00
_cell.angle_beta   90.00
_cell.angle_gamma   90.00
#
_symmetry.space_group_name_H-M   'P 1'
#
loop_
_entity.id
_entity.type
_entity.pdbx_description
1 polymer ?
#
loop_
_entity_poly.entity_id
_entity_poly.type
_entity_poly.pdbx_seq_one_letter_code
_entity_poly.pdbx_strand_id
1 'polypeptide(L)'
;MSATDGLMRGMEVIDTEAPLSVPVGGATLGRIFNVLGEPVDNLGPVDTRTTSPIHRSAPAFIKSIKVVDLLALYRRGGKIGLFWGAGVGKTVLIMELINNIAKAHGGVSVFGGVGERTREGNDLYMEMKESGVKHEKIKWKNQK
;
A
#
# COMPACT_ATOMS: atom_id res chain seq x y z
N MET A 1 2.57 -4.19 17.70
CA MET A 1 1.86 -5.40 17.22
C MET A 1 2.91 -6.41 16.79
N SER A 2 3.45 -7.17 17.73
CA SER A 2 4.50 -8.17 17.48
C SER A 2 4.16 -9.42 18.28
N ALA A 3 5.01 -10.44 18.24
CA ALA A 3 4.92 -11.59 19.13
C ALA A 3 4.81 -11.10 20.59
N THR A 4 3.91 -11.72 21.34
CA THR A 4 3.67 -11.42 22.76
C THR A 4 4.62 -12.17 23.69
N ASP A 5 5.66 -12.79 23.14
CA ASP A 5 6.65 -13.52 23.91
C ASP A 5 7.43 -12.56 24.82
N GLY A 6 7.58 -12.94 26.09
CA GLY A 6 8.25 -12.10 27.10
C GLY A 6 7.35 -11.05 27.77
N LEU A 7 6.07 -10.93 27.39
CA LEU A 7 5.13 -10.08 28.11
C LEU A 7 4.70 -10.72 29.43
N MET A 8 4.67 -9.92 30.50
CA MET A 8 4.28 -10.34 31.85
C MET A 8 3.14 -9.48 32.38
N ARG A 9 2.29 -10.06 33.23
CA ARG A 9 1.25 -9.30 33.94
C ARG A 9 1.89 -8.24 34.82
N GLY A 10 1.37 -7.02 34.77
CA GLY A 10 1.91 -5.88 35.51
C GLY A 10 3.02 -5.12 34.81
N MET A 11 3.36 -5.45 33.54
CA MET A 11 4.23 -4.60 32.73
C MET A 11 3.60 -3.22 32.52
N GLU A 12 4.45 -2.20 32.56
CA GLU A 12 4.07 -0.82 32.28
C GLU A 12 3.64 -0.68 30.81
N VAL A 13 2.53 0.03 30.60
CA VAL A 13 1.99 0.33 29.28
C VAL A 13 1.83 1.83 29.17
N ILE A 14 2.35 2.39 28.09
CA ILE A 14 2.24 3.81 27.77
C ILE A 14 1.13 3.99 26.75
N ASP A 15 0.09 4.75 27.12
CA ASP A 15 -0.90 5.22 26.15
C ASP A 15 -0.29 6.35 25.33
N THR A 16 -0.32 6.21 24.01
CA THR A 16 0.17 7.23 23.08
C THR A 16 -0.84 8.36 22.86
N GLU A 17 -2.05 8.25 23.44
CA GLU A 17 -3.19 9.19 23.33
C GLU A 17 -3.67 9.48 21.90
N ALA A 18 -3.06 8.81 20.92
CA ALA A 18 -3.27 9.01 19.50
C ALA A 18 -3.47 7.66 18.80
N PRO A 19 -4.34 7.61 17.77
CA PRO A 19 -4.45 6.44 16.93
C PRO A 19 -3.15 6.16 16.18
N LEU A 20 -2.94 4.89 15.81
CA LEU A 20 -1.81 4.48 15.00
C LEU A 20 -1.72 5.34 13.73
N SER A 21 -0.58 6.01 13.57
CA SER A 21 -0.36 6.99 12.51
C SER A 21 0.88 6.60 11.70
N VAL A 22 0.78 6.70 10.38
CA VAL A 22 1.83 6.30 9.44
C VAL A 22 2.35 7.51 8.67
N PRO A 23 3.63 7.53 8.26
CA PRO A 23 4.16 8.61 7.44
C PRO A 23 3.42 8.68 6.10
N VAL A 24 3.13 9.91 5.65
CA VAL A 24 2.50 10.20 4.36
C VAL A 24 3.28 11.28 3.62
N GLY A 25 3.00 11.42 2.31
CA GLY A 25 3.62 12.41 1.44
C GLY A 25 4.59 11.83 0.42
N GLY A 26 5.22 12.71 -0.36
CA GLY A 26 6.08 12.32 -1.47
C GLY A 26 7.33 11.54 -1.05
N ALA A 27 7.86 11.80 0.15
CA ALA A 27 9.00 11.07 0.70
C ALA A 27 8.72 9.56 0.94
N THR A 28 7.44 9.16 0.96
CA THR A 28 7.04 7.75 1.13
C THR A 28 6.99 6.95 -0.18
N LEU A 29 7.29 7.60 -1.30
CA LEU A 29 7.34 6.96 -2.62
C LEU A 29 8.62 6.13 -2.77
N GLY A 30 8.49 4.93 -3.32
CA GLY A 30 9.54 3.93 -3.47
C GLY A 30 9.89 3.19 -2.18
N ARG A 31 9.18 3.47 -1.07
CA ARG A 31 9.50 2.95 0.26
C ARG A 31 8.59 1.77 0.65
N ILE A 32 9.14 0.86 1.45
CA ILE A 32 8.45 -0.30 2.00
C ILE A 32 8.20 -0.07 3.48
N PHE A 33 6.93 -0.08 3.91
CA PHE A 33 6.54 0.13 5.30
C PHE A 33 5.87 -1.10 5.91
N ASN A 34 6.07 -1.31 7.21
CA ASN A 34 5.26 -2.23 7.99
C ASN A 34 3.91 -1.58 8.41
N VAL A 35 3.11 -2.31 9.19
CA VAL A 35 1.79 -1.84 9.68
C VAL A 35 1.90 -0.58 10.53
N LEU A 36 2.98 -0.47 11.30
CA LEU A 36 3.27 0.65 12.20
C LEU A 36 3.77 1.89 11.44
N GLY A 37 4.09 1.76 10.15
CA GLY A 37 4.62 2.86 9.35
C GLY A 37 6.14 2.99 9.42
N GLU A 38 6.84 1.98 9.93
CA GLU A 38 8.30 1.93 9.99
C GLU A 38 8.85 1.40 8.67
N PRO A 39 9.93 1.99 8.13
CA PRO A 39 10.55 1.53 6.90
C PRO A 39 11.27 0.19 7.13
N VAL A 40 11.02 -0.78 6.25
CA VAL A 40 11.64 -2.13 6.28
C VAL A 40 12.48 -2.41 5.02
N ASP A 41 12.77 -1.36 4.25
CA ASP A 41 13.53 -1.42 2.99
C ASP A 41 15.05 -1.24 3.15
N ASN A 42 15.55 -1.07 4.38
CA ASN A 42 16.96 -0.76 4.67
C ASN A 42 17.50 0.52 3.98
N LEU A 43 16.61 1.42 3.54
CA LEU A 43 16.99 2.70 2.90
C LEU A 43 17.12 3.86 3.91
N GLY A 44 17.25 3.54 5.19
CA GLY A 44 17.31 4.52 6.29
C GLY A 44 15.94 5.10 6.68
N PRO A 45 15.91 6.13 7.54
CA PRO A 45 14.65 6.76 7.95
C PRO A 45 13.99 7.50 6.78
N VAL A 46 12.68 7.73 6.89
CA VAL A 46 11.93 8.52 5.89
C VAL A 46 11.81 9.95 6.40
N ASP A 47 12.31 10.91 5.62
CA ASP A 47 12.22 12.33 5.98
C ASP A 47 10.81 12.88 5.71
N THR A 48 9.89 12.59 6.62
CA THR A 48 8.54 13.15 6.59
C THR A 48 8.09 13.51 8.00
N ARG A 49 7.73 14.77 8.16
CA ARG A 49 7.11 15.31 9.39
C ARG A 49 5.59 15.12 9.41
N THR A 50 5.01 14.64 8.31
CA THR A 50 3.57 14.53 8.14
C THR A 50 3.16 13.07 8.30
N THR A 51 2.50 12.78 9.40
CA THR A 51 1.86 11.49 9.67
C THR A 51 0.34 11.61 9.49
N SER A 52 -0.32 10.50 9.20
CA SER A 52 -1.78 10.44 9.11
C SER A 52 -2.29 9.22 9.86
N PRO A 53 -3.40 9.35 10.62
CA PRO A 53 -4.03 8.23 11.32
C PRO A 53 -4.59 7.23 10.30
N ILE A 54 -4.46 5.94 10.60
CA ILE A 54 -5.02 4.86 9.75
C ILE A 54 -6.54 4.74 9.89
N HIS A 55 -7.10 5.19 11.01
CA HIS A 55 -8.53 5.24 11.25
C HIS A 55 -9.03 6.66 10.95
N ARG A 56 -9.90 6.79 9.95
CA ARG A 56 -10.57 8.04 9.59
C ARG A 56 -11.98 7.74 9.11
N SER A 57 -12.90 8.65 9.40
CA SER A 57 -14.27 8.61 8.88
C SER A 57 -14.28 8.57 7.34
N ALA A 58 -15.24 7.85 6.78
CA ALA A 58 -15.40 7.80 5.33
C ALA A 58 -15.70 9.21 4.77
N PRO A 59 -15.13 9.57 3.60
CA PRO A 59 -15.47 10.82 2.94
C PRO A 59 -16.93 10.81 2.50
N ALA A 60 -17.55 12.00 2.44
CA ALA A 60 -18.91 12.16 1.93
C ALA A 60 -19.03 11.69 0.47
N PHE A 61 -20.13 11.03 0.11
CA PHE A 61 -20.32 10.42 -1.20
C PHE A 61 -20.53 11.47 -2.29
N ILE A 62 -19.55 11.65 -3.18
CA ILE A 62 -19.67 12.51 -4.37
C ILE A 62 -20.10 11.63 -5.55
N LYS A 63 -21.31 11.85 -6.09
CA LYS A 63 -21.83 11.12 -7.27
C LYS A 63 -20.98 11.42 -8.51
N SER A 64 -20.28 10.43 -9.04
CA SER A 64 -19.61 10.51 -10.35
C SER A 64 -20.55 10.05 -11.47
N ILE A 65 -20.80 10.89 -12.48
CA ILE A 65 -21.56 10.55 -13.70
C ILE A 65 -20.75 9.57 -14.56
N LYS A 66 -21.41 8.55 -15.13
CA LYS A 66 -20.81 7.51 -15.97
C LYS A 66 -20.82 7.93 -17.44
N VAL A 67 -19.68 7.84 -18.13
CA VAL A 67 -19.63 7.76 -19.59
C VAL A 67 -18.98 6.43 -19.94
N VAL A 68 -19.76 5.67 -20.71
CA VAL A 68 -19.57 4.38 -21.41
C VAL A 68 -18.14 3.79 -21.45
N ASP A 69 -18.03 2.51 -21.07
CA ASP A 69 -17.13 1.55 -21.73
C ASP A 69 -17.53 0.08 -21.42
N LEU A 70 -17.39 -0.79 -22.41
CA LEU A 70 -18.28 -1.96 -22.63
C LEU A 70 -17.91 -3.27 -21.89
N LEU A 71 -16.73 -3.44 -21.27
CA LEU A 71 -16.37 -4.75 -20.67
C LEU A 71 -15.84 -4.74 -19.22
N ALA A 72 -15.11 -3.71 -18.76
CA ALA A 72 -14.77 -3.56 -17.33
C ALA A 72 -14.31 -2.12 -17.02
N LEU A 73 -15.26 -1.23 -16.67
CA LEU A 73 -14.97 0.16 -16.34
C LEU A 73 -14.24 0.31 -15.00
N TYR A 74 -12.98 0.77 -15.05
CA TYR A 74 -12.28 1.31 -13.88
C TYR A 74 -12.82 2.71 -13.56
N ARG A 75 -13.87 2.80 -12.74
CA ARG A 75 -14.37 4.10 -12.25
C ARG A 75 -13.30 4.77 -11.40
N ARG A 76 -12.94 6.02 -11.70
CA ARG A 76 -12.08 6.84 -10.81
C ARG A 76 -12.77 6.98 -9.44
N GLY A 77 -12.09 6.49 -8.39
CA GLY A 77 -12.65 6.41 -7.03
C GLY A 77 -13.60 5.22 -6.78
N GLY A 78 -13.75 4.31 -7.75
CA GLY A 78 -14.46 3.05 -7.60
C GLY A 78 -13.61 2.00 -6.87
N LYS A 79 -14.28 1.04 -6.24
CA LYS A 79 -13.67 -0.18 -5.70
C LYS A 79 -13.88 -1.31 -6.70
N ILE A 80 -12.87 -2.12 -6.94
CA ILE A 80 -12.94 -3.24 -7.86
C ILE A 80 -12.46 -4.48 -7.11
N GLY A 81 -13.31 -5.50 -7.07
CA GLY A 81 -12.98 -6.79 -6.50
C GLY A 81 -12.33 -7.65 -7.57
N LEU A 82 -11.11 -8.09 -7.31
CA LEU A 82 -10.35 -8.91 -8.21
C LEU A 82 -10.26 -10.35 -7.64
N PHE A 83 -10.93 -11.34 -8.25
CA PHE A 83 -10.87 -12.76 -7.84
C PHE A 83 -9.91 -13.60 -8.70
N TRP A 84 -8.80 -14.06 -8.14
CA TRP A 84 -7.76 -14.84 -8.82
C TRP A 84 -7.47 -16.16 -8.09
N GLY A 85 -7.28 -17.25 -8.84
CA GLY A 85 -6.74 -18.52 -8.35
C GLY A 85 -5.21 -18.54 -8.19
N ALA A 86 -4.63 -19.67 -7.82
CA ALA A 86 -3.18 -19.86 -7.83
C ALA A 86 -2.68 -20.05 -9.28
N GLY A 87 -1.54 -19.45 -9.64
CA GLY A 87 -0.91 -19.63 -10.96
C GLY A 87 -1.50 -18.84 -12.13
N VAL A 88 -2.58 -18.06 -11.93
CA VAL A 88 -3.22 -17.26 -12.99
C VAL A 88 -2.55 -15.91 -13.27
N GLY A 89 -1.27 -15.74 -12.91
CA GLY A 89 -0.52 -14.52 -13.20
C GLY A 89 -0.97 -13.26 -12.43
N LYS A 90 -1.38 -13.40 -11.16
CA LYS A 90 -1.80 -12.28 -10.28
C LYS A 90 -0.81 -11.11 -10.33
N THR A 91 0.47 -11.43 -10.11
CA THR A 91 1.58 -10.48 -10.03
C THR A 91 1.72 -9.70 -11.33
N VAL A 92 1.75 -10.41 -12.47
CA VAL A 92 1.89 -9.82 -13.81
C VAL A 92 0.76 -8.84 -14.09
N LEU A 93 -0.47 -9.19 -13.75
CA LEU A 93 -1.63 -8.36 -14.01
C LEU A 93 -1.66 -7.11 -13.11
N ILE A 94 -1.27 -7.24 -11.84
CA ILE A 94 -1.14 -6.11 -10.91
C ILE A 94 -0.08 -5.12 -11.40
N MET A 95 1.07 -5.63 -11.85
CA MET A 95 2.13 -4.79 -12.40
C MET A 95 1.67 -4.05 -13.65
N GLU A 96 1.00 -4.73 -14.57
CA GLU A 96 0.52 -4.11 -15.80
C GLU A 96 -0.53 -3.03 -15.53
N LEU A 97 -1.40 -3.24 -14.54
CA LEU A 97 -2.33 -2.21 -14.07
C LEU A 97 -1.58 -0.99 -13.49
N ILE A 98 -0.59 -1.21 -12.63
CA ILE A 98 0.20 -0.12 -12.03
C ILE A 98 0.96 0.65 -13.12
N ASN A 99 1.58 -0.03 -14.06
CA ASN A 99 2.31 0.55 -15.18
C ASN A 99 1.39 1.40 -16.07
N ASN A 100 0.23 0.87 -16.45
CA ASN A 100 -0.72 1.57 -17.31
C ASN A 100 -1.35 2.78 -16.62
N ILE A 101 -1.72 2.67 -15.34
CA ILE A 101 -2.27 3.80 -14.57
C ILE A 101 -1.21 4.89 -14.35
N ALA A 102 0.03 4.51 -14.03
CA ALA A 102 1.11 5.46 -13.79
C ALA A 102 1.52 6.24 -15.05
N LYS A 103 1.48 5.59 -16.23
CA LYS A 103 1.76 6.19 -17.54
C LYS A 103 0.60 7.03 -18.07
N ALA A 104 -0.63 6.51 -18.06
CA ALA A 104 -1.78 7.17 -18.68
C ALA A 104 -2.37 8.31 -17.85
N HIS A 105 -2.39 8.18 -16.51
CA HIS A 105 -3.09 9.11 -15.64
C HIS A 105 -2.19 9.92 -14.71
N GLY A 106 -0.86 9.76 -14.83
CA GLY A 106 0.11 10.48 -14.01
C GLY A 106 0.01 10.18 -12.50
N GLY A 107 -0.78 9.17 -12.10
CA GLY A 107 -1.11 8.89 -10.71
C GLY A 107 -0.02 8.16 -9.93
N VAL A 108 -0.17 8.17 -8.60
CA VAL A 108 0.61 7.37 -7.66
C VAL A 108 -0.17 6.09 -7.33
N SER A 109 0.53 4.97 -7.28
CA SER A 109 -0.02 3.66 -6.90
C SER A 109 0.42 3.29 -5.48
N VAL A 110 -0.47 2.66 -4.72
CA VAL A 110 -0.14 2.11 -3.39
C VAL A 110 -0.50 0.63 -3.39
N PHE A 111 0.46 -0.22 -3.02
CA PHE A 111 0.24 -1.65 -2.85
C PHE A 111 0.22 -2.01 -1.37
N GLY A 112 -0.85 -2.67 -0.93
CA GLY A 112 -0.99 -3.20 0.43
C GLY A 112 -1.01 -4.72 0.40
N GLY A 113 0.11 -5.36 0.70
CA GLY A 113 0.21 -6.81 0.79
C GLY A 113 -0.34 -7.30 2.12
N VAL A 114 -1.58 -7.82 2.10
CA VAL A 114 -2.27 -8.35 3.30
C VAL A 114 -2.30 -9.86 3.22
N GLY A 115 -1.60 -10.54 4.14
CA GLY A 115 -1.59 -12.01 4.19
C GLY A 115 -0.86 -12.69 3.02
N GLU A 116 -0.16 -11.91 2.20
CA GLU A 116 0.62 -12.43 1.08
C GLU A 116 1.89 -13.12 1.56
N ARG A 117 2.40 -14.06 0.76
CA ARG A 117 3.69 -14.68 1.05
C ARG A 117 4.79 -13.64 0.86
N THR A 118 5.76 -13.61 1.78
CA THR A 118 6.92 -12.72 1.69
C THR A 118 7.69 -12.90 0.38
N ARG A 119 7.76 -14.13 -0.15
CA ARG A 119 8.36 -14.41 -1.46
C ARG A 119 7.61 -13.67 -2.58
N GLU A 120 6.29 -13.79 -2.64
CA GLU A 120 5.46 -13.14 -3.67
C GLU A 120 5.57 -11.61 -3.58
N GLY A 121 5.65 -11.06 -2.37
CA GLY A 121 5.89 -9.62 -2.15
C GLY A 121 7.29 -9.15 -2.58
N ASN A 122 8.32 -9.95 -2.31
CA ASN A 122 9.70 -9.65 -2.73
C ASN A 122 9.86 -9.74 -4.25
N ASP A 123 9.30 -10.78 -4.88
CA ASP A 123 9.30 -10.97 -6.33
C ASP A 123 8.64 -9.75 -7.01
N LEU A 124 7.45 -9.34 -6.53
CA LEU A 124 6.76 -8.15 -7.01
C LEU A 124 7.61 -6.87 -6.85
N TYR A 125 8.31 -6.70 -5.73
CA TYR A 125 9.15 -5.52 -5.49
C TYR A 125 10.35 -5.47 -6.45
N MET A 126 11.03 -6.60 -6.67
CA MET A 126 12.14 -6.68 -7.61
C MET A 126 11.68 -6.44 -9.04
N GLU A 127 10.57 -7.05 -9.47
CA GLU A 127 9.99 -6.83 -10.80
C GLU A 127 9.54 -5.38 -11.00
N MET A 128 8.98 -4.73 -9.98
CA MET A 128 8.65 -3.29 -10.02
C MET A 128 9.89 -2.41 -10.20
N LYS A 129 11.01 -2.77 -9.56
CA LYS A 129 12.28 -2.06 -9.68
C LYS A 129 12.87 -2.23 -11.08
N GLU A 130 12.78 -3.42 -11.66
CA GLU A 130 13.28 -3.76 -13.00
C GLU A 130 12.44 -3.17 -14.13
N SER A 131 11.11 -3.17 -14.00
CA SER A 131 10.17 -2.67 -15.01
C SER A 131 10.19 -1.14 -15.19
N GLY A 132 11.03 -0.42 -14.44
CA GLY A 132 11.24 1.01 -14.60
C GLY A 132 10.03 1.84 -14.21
N VAL A 133 9.08 1.29 -13.42
CA VAL A 133 8.04 2.11 -12.80
C VAL A 133 8.75 3.06 -11.85
N LYS A 134 8.79 4.34 -12.23
CA LYS A 134 9.61 5.38 -11.57
C LYS A 134 9.34 5.36 -10.06
N HIS A 135 10.42 5.30 -9.27
CA HIS A 135 10.38 5.19 -7.80
C HIS A 135 9.53 6.29 -7.14
N GLU A 136 9.31 7.41 -7.84
CA GLU A 136 8.48 8.54 -7.46
C GLU A 136 6.97 8.28 -7.48
N LYS A 137 6.49 7.05 -7.73
CA LYS A 137 5.05 6.80 -7.90
C LYS A 137 4.47 5.58 -7.18
N ILE A 138 5.24 4.83 -6.39
CA ILE A 138 4.72 3.61 -5.73
C ILE A 138 4.94 3.65 -4.22
N LYS A 139 3.92 3.38 -3.42
CA LYS A 139 4.06 3.19 -1.96
C LYS A 139 3.70 1.76 -1.58
N TRP A 140 4.48 1.11 -0.70
CA TRP A 140 4.23 -0.28 -0.30
C TRP A 140 3.93 -0.39 1.19
N LYS A 141 2.90 -1.17 1.57
CA LYS A 141 2.56 -1.50 2.96
C LYS A 141 2.49 -3.02 3.12
N ASN A 142 3.31 -3.57 4.01
CA ASN A 142 3.31 -4.99 4.36
C ASN A 142 2.60 -5.24 5.68
N GLN A 143 1.89 -6.36 5.78
CA GLN A 143 1.26 -6.83 7.01
C GLN A 143 1.95 -8.13 7.47
N LYS A 144 2.99 -7.97 8.29
CA LYS A 144 3.50 -8.98 9.20
C LYS A 144 3.79 -8.33 10.54
#